data_AF-A0A952NAK6-F1
#
_entry.id   AF-A0A952NAK6-F1
#
_cell.length_a   1.000
_cell.length_b   1.000
_cell.length_c   1.000
_cell.angle_alpha   90.00
_cell.angle_beta   90.00
_cell.angle_gamma   90.00
#
_symmetry.space_group_name_H-M   'P 1'
#
loop_
_entity.id
_entity.type
_entity.pdbx_description
1 polymer ?
#
loop_
_entity_poly.entity_id
_entity_poly.type
_entity_poly.pdbx_seq_one_letter_code
_entity_poly.pdbx_strand_id
1 'polypeptide(L)'
;MKNIFAIFTAIILLIQPTFSQDKIFQKKLDDDNTKFTNVGNLGLTVTNFGTYGSGFVGWPNQPSAEFPLGSGIEHIFDGGLWLGAFLSNDANGSGRQGPFVTTGAVDAASVAARSGGFEFTNDIGSRVVERS
;
A
#
# COMPACT_ATOMS: atom_id res chain seq x y z
N MET A 1 1.94 -57.65 28.67
CA MET A 1 2.36 -56.23 28.86
C MET A 1 2.90 -55.58 27.58
N LYS A 2 3.73 -56.24 26.76
CA LYS A 2 4.20 -55.70 25.46
C LYS A 2 3.08 -55.32 24.48
N ASN A 3 2.00 -56.11 24.42
CA ASN A 3 0.94 -55.90 23.43
C ASN A 3 -0.03 -54.75 23.79
N ILE A 4 -0.20 -54.45 25.09
CA ILE A 4 -1.03 -53.32 25.55
C ILE A 4 -0.30 -51.99 25.29
N PHE A 5 1.01 -51.97 25.47
CA PHE A 5 1.84 -50.80 25.17
C PHE A 5 1.85 -50.50 23.66
N ALA A 6 1.94 -51.53 22.82
CA ALA A 6 1.84 -51.39 21.36
C ALA A 6 0.47 -50.84 20.91
N ILE A 7 -0.63 -51.24 21.56
CA ILE A 7 -1.98 -50.74 21.24
C ILE A 7 -2.13 -49.26 21.61
N PHE A 8 -1.59 -48.85 22.76
CA PHE A 8 -1.63 -47.44 23.17
C PHE A 8 -0.75 -46.54 22.29
N THR A 9 0.43 -47.01 21.87
CA THR A 9 1.30 -46.27 20.94
C THR A 9 0.68 -46.16 19.54
N ALA A 10 -0.06 -47.18 19.09
CA ALA A 10 -0.77 -47.15 17.82
C ALA A 10 -1.94 -46.14 17.82
N ILE A 11 -2.67 -46.01 18.93
CA ILE A 11 -3.79 -45.07 19.05
C ILE A 11 -3.30 -43.61 19.07
N ILE A 12 -2.13 -43.34 19.67
CA ILE A 12 -1.53 -42.00 19.74
C ILE A 12 -0.95 -41.55 18.38
N LEU A 13 -0.57 -42.48 17.50
CA LEU A 13 -0.12 -42.19 16.12
C LEU A 13 -1.26 -41.96 15.12
N LEU A 14 -2.50 -42.31 15.45
CA LEU A 14 -3.62 -42.32 14.49
C LEU A 14 -4.56 -41.10 14.57
N ILE A 15 -4.41 -40.21 15.55
CA ILE A 15 -5.38 -39.09 15.75
C ILE A 15 -4.68 -37.76 16.06
N GLN A 16 -3.69 -37.37 15.24
CA GLN A 16 -3.18 -35.99 15.24
C GLN A 16 -3.48 -35.33 13.89
N PRO A 17 -4.69 -34.78 13.66
CA PRO A 17 -4.87 -33.85 12.55
C PRO A 17 -4.32 -32.48 12.98
N THR A 18 -3.02 -32.28 12.80
CA THR A 18 -2.46 -30.92 12.73
C THR A 18 -2.84 -30.29 11.38
N PHE A 19 -4.10 -29.91 11.24
CA PHE A 19 -4.51 -29.01 10.16
C PHE A 19 -4.26 -27.57 10.60
N SER A 20 -3.07 -27.09 10.29
CA SER A 20 -2.96 -25.68 9.90
C SER A 20 -1.74 -25.53 9.01
N GLN A 21 -1.97 -25.59 7.71
CA GLN A 21 -1.11 -24.88 6.79
C GLN A 21 -1.97 -24.32 5.66
N ASP A 22 -2.70 -23.26 5.95
CA ASP A 22 -3.08 -22.33 4.89
C ASP A 22 -1.83 -21.59 4.45
N LYS A 23 -0.96 -22.29 3.69
CA LYS A 23 0.11 -21.66 2.94
C LYS A 23 -0.49 -21.16 1.63
N ILE A 24 -1.37 -20.15 1.73
CA ILE A 24 -1.74 -19.36 0.56
C ILE A 24 -0.56 -18.42 0.31
N PHE A 25 0.34 -18.82 -0.57
CA PHE A 25 1.33 -17.91 -1.13
C PHE A 25 0.61 -16.91 -2.03
N GLN A 26 0.46 -15.70 -1.48
CA GLN A 26 -0.03 -14.50 -2.13
C GLN A 26 0.79 -14.20 -3.40
N LYS A 27 0.04 -13.95 -4.49
CA LYS A 27 0.43 -13.39 -5.80
C LYS A 27 1.95 -13.34 -6.09
N LYS A 28 2.48 -14.39 -6.72
CA LYS A 28 3.71 -14.31 -7.53
C LYS A 28 3.32 -13.71 -8.87
N LEU A 29 3.49 -12.41 -9.10
CA LEU A 29 3.46 -11.93 -10.49
C LEU A 29 4.62 -11.03 -10.81
N ASP A 30 5.00 -11.16 -12.07
CA ASP A 30 5.81 -10.19 -12.77
C ASP A 30 5.07 -8.84 -12.82
N ASP A 31 5.85 -7.81 -12.54
CA ASP A 31 5.54 -6.41 -12.77
C ASP A 31 5.76 -6.11 -14.27
N ASP A 32 4.69 -5.73 -15.00
CA ASP A 32 4.74 -5.33 -16.42
C ASP A 32 4.62 -3.81 -16.54
N ASN A 33 5.73 -3.19 -16.92
CA ASN A 33 5.94 -1.76 -17.10
C ASN A 33 6.06 -1.35 -18.59
N THR A 34 5.50 -2.15 -19.51
CA THR A 34 5.35 -1.77 -20.94
C THR A 34 4.31 -0.68 -21.19
N LYS A 35 3.55 -0.29 -20.16
CA LYS A 35 2.44 0.65 -20.22
C LYS A 35 2.82 2.02 -19.68
N PHE A 36 3.11 2.93 -20.60
CA PHE A 36 3.28 4.38 -20.38
C PHE A 36 2.34 5.15 -21.32
N THR A 37 2.15 6.45 -21.06
CA THR A 37 1.54 7.40 -22.01
C THR A 37 2.59 8.44 -22.43
N ASN A 38 2.60 8.87 -23.70
CA ASN A 38 3.65 9.73 -24.28
C ASN A 38 3.14 11.12 -24.75
N VAL A 39 1.88 11.43 -24.48
CA VAL A 39 1.26 12.77 -24.64
C VAL A 39 0.13 12.83 -23.60
N GLY A 40 -0.04 13.95 -22.89
CA GLY A 40 -0.79 13.96 -21.63
C GLY A 40 -1.95 14.93 -21.57
N ASN A 41 -3.17 14.40 -21.64
CA ASN A 41 -4.42 15.07 -21.29
C ASN A 41 -4.88 14.65 -19.87
N LEU A 42 -3.93 14.35 -18.96
CA LEU A 42 -4.21 13.92 -17.58
C LEU A 42 -3.83 15.05 -16.62
N GLY A 43 -4.78 15.50 -15.81
CA GLY A 43 -4.55 16.43 -14.70
C GLY A 43 -4.56 15.67 -13.38
N LEU A 44 -3.45 15.66 -12.64
CA LEU A 44 -3.35 14.97 -11.36
C LEU A 44 -2.90 15.97 -10.30
N THR A 45 -3.62 16.03 -9.18
CA THR A 45 -3.16 16.77 -8.01
C THR A 45 -2.30 15.87 -7.13
N VAL A 46 -1.13 16.36 -6.74
CA VAL A 46 -0.29 15.74 -5.70
C VAL A 46 -0.09 16.75 -4.58
N THR A 47 -0.23 16.30 -3.34
CA THR A 47 -0.11 17.16 -2.16
C THR A 47 1.13 16.84 -1.34
N ASN A 48 1.56 17.81 -0.52
CA ASN A 48 2.64 17.64 0.45
C ASN A 48 2.26 16.78 1.67
N PHE A 49 1.02 16.29 1.73
CA PHE A 49 0.58 15.26 2.68
C PHE A 49 0.77 13.85 2.10
N GLY A 50 1.51 13.74 0.99
CA GLY A 50 1.80 12.46 0.35
C GLY A 50 0.56 11.82 -0.25
N THR A 51 -0.37 12.64 -0.74
CA THR A 51 -1.57 12.15 -1.44
C THR A 51 -1.52 12.47 -2.92
N TYR A 52 -2.13 11.61 -3.72
CA TYR A 52 -2.50 11.84 -5.10
C TYR A 52 -4.03 11.86 -5.21
N GLY A 53 -4.57 12.82 -5.94
CA GLY A 53 -5.97 13.23 -5.82
C GLY A 53 -6.15 14.39 -4.85
N SER A 54 -7.24 15.15 -5.04
CA SER A 54 -7.59 16.31 -4.23
C SER A 54 -8.82 16.07 -3.35
N GLY A 55 -9.47 14.90 -3.44
CA GLY A 55 -10.76 14.68 -2.80
C GLY A 55 -11.86 15.58 -3.34
N PHE A 56 -11.73 16.03 -4.59
CA PHE A 56 -12.53 17.09 -5.22
C PHE A 56 -12.37 18.49 -4.58
N VAL A 57 -11.39 18.68 -3.69
CA VAL A 57 -11.08 20.01 -3.16
C VAL A 57 -10.48 20.86 -4.29
N GLY A 58 -11.11 22.00 -4.56
CA GLY A 58 -10.69 22.91 -5.64
C GLY A 58 -11.26 22.58 -7.01
N TRP A 59 -12.09 21.53 -7.13
CA TRP A 59 -12.82 21.22 -8.37
C TRP A 59 -13.78 22.37 -8.74
N PRO A 60 -13.94 22.72 -10.04
CA PRO A 60 -13.30 22.11 -11.22
C PRO A 60 -11.94 22.71 -11.60
N ASN A 61 -11.45 23.71 -10.86
CA ASN A 61 -10.21 24.43 -11.22
C ASN A 61 -8.94 23.62 -10.94
N GLN A 62 -9.03 22.66 -10.01
CA GLN A 62 -7.94 21.77 -9.63
C GLN A 62 -8.40 20.32 -9.81
N PRO A 63 -7.86 19.59 -10.80
CA PRO A 63 -8.26 18.23 -11.07
C PRO A 63 -7.71 17.28 -10.00
N SER A 64 -8.50 16.28 -9.62
CA SER A 64 -8.06 15.24 -8.69
C SER A 64 -7.19 14.21 -9.43
N ALA A 65 -7.73 13.60 -10.48
CA ALA A 65 -7.04 12.81 -11.50
C ALA A 65 -7.92 12.84 -12.76
N GLU A 66 -8.03 14.01 -13.38
CA GLU A 66 -8.92 14.26 -14.49
C GLU A 66 -8.32 13.75 -15.79
N PHE A 67 -9.06 12.90 -16.51
CA PHE A 67 -8.70 12.52 -17.86
C PHE A 67 -9.97 12.33 -18.71
N PRO A 68 -10.06 12.93 -19.90
CA PRO A 68 -9.14 13.91 -20.45
C PRO A 68 -9.26 15.27 -19.71
N LEU A 69 -8.20 16.08 -19.67
CA LEU A 69 -8.15 17.38 -18.99
C LEU A 69 -9.21 18.32 -19.60
N GLY A 70 -9.97 19.00 -18.74
CA GLY A 70 -11.10 19.84 -19.12
C GLY A 70 -12.43 19.08 -19.37
N SER A 71 -12.50 17.76 -19.13
CA SER A 71 -13.73 16.97 -19.22
C SER A 71 -14.61 17.00 -17.97
N GLY A 72 -14.04 17.35 -16.82
CA GLY A 72 -14.62 17.20 -15.49
C GLY A 72 -14.67 15.75 -14.98
N ILE A 73 -14.11 14.78 -15.70
CA ILE A 73 -14.16 13.35 -15.36
C ILE A 73 -12.93 12.96 -14.53
N GLU A 74 -13.17 12.74 -13.24
CA GLU A 74 -12.15 12.42 -12.25
C GLU A 74 -12.00 10.91 -12.05
N HIS A 75 -10.77 10.43 -12.06
CA HIS A 75 -10.46 8.99 -11.96
C HIS A 75 -9.94 8.58 -10.58
N ILE A 76 -9.69 9.55 -9.69
CA ILE A 76 -9.23 9.32 -8.33
C ILE A 76 -9.97 10.30 -7.41
N PHE A 77 -10.57 9.80 -6.34
CA PHE A 77 -11.05 10.65 -5.25
C PHE A 77 -9.86 11.19 -4.46
N ASP A 78 -9.16 10.31 -3.75
CA ASP A 78 -7.91 10.60 -3.05
C ASP A 78 -7.20 9.27 -2.76
N GLY A 79 -5.88 9.31 -2.68
CA GLY A 79 -5.05 8.15 -2.38
C GLY A 79 -3.76 8.56 -1.70
N GLY A 80 -3.41 7.87 -0.61
CA GLY A 80 -2.13 8.07 0.07
C GLY A 80 -1.01 7.28 -0.60
N LEU A 81 0.20 7.84 -0.60
CA LEU A 81 1.42 7.11 -0.92
C LEU A 81 1.74 6.13 0.22
N TRP A 82 2.03 4.88 -0.14
CA TRP A 82 2.51 3.86 0.78
C TRP A 82 3.95 3.54 0.46
N LEU A 83 4.81 3.58 1.48
CA LEU A 83 6.23 3.31 1.33
C LEU A 83 6.60 2.03 2.05
N GLY A 84 7.23 1.14 1.29
CA GLY A 84 7.86 -0.07 1.81
C GLY A 84 9.37 0.11 1.87
N ALA A 85 9.98 -0.20 3.01
CA ALA A 85 11.43 -0.17 3.17
C ALA A 85 11.97 -1.42 3.84
N PHE A 86 13.23 -1.75 3.54
CA PHE A 86 14.00 -2.72 4.30
C PHE A 86 14.93 -1.96 5.25
N LEU A 87 14.99 -2.40 6.50
CA LEU A 87 16.04 -1.99 7.41
C LEU A 87 17.34 -2.67 6.99
N SER A 88 18.45 -1.96 7.17
CA SER A 88 19.80 -2.49 6.96
C SER A 88 20.72 -2.03 8.07
N ASN A 89 21.78 -2.79 8.29
CA ASN A 89 22.79 -2.49 9.31
C ASN A 89 23.84 -1.47 8.82
N ASP A 90 23.91 -1.21 7.51
CA ASP A 90 24.90 -0.35 6.87
C ASP A 90 24.35 0.29 5.57
N ALA A 91 25.05 1.31 5.07
CA ALA A 91 24.69 2.02 3.85
C ALA A 91 24.80 1.17 2.57
N ASN A 92 25.48 0.02 2.64
CA ASN A 92 25.60 -0.93 1.55
C ASN A 92 24.42 -1.93 1.54
N GLY A 93 23.50 -1.81 2.51
CA GLY A 93 22.31 -2.62 2.60
C GLY A 93 22.57 -4.05 3.05
N SER A 94 23.59 -4.31 3.87
CA SER A 94 23.79 -5.64 4.46
C SER A 94 22.81 -5.90 5.61
N GLY A 95 22.66 -7.18 6.01
CA GLY A 95 21.73 -7.58 7.06
C GLY A 95 20.26 -7.17 6.84
N ARG A 96 19.78 -7.16 5.59
CA ARG A 96 18.43 -6.66 5.27
C ARG A 96 17.34 -7.36 6.08
N GLN A 97 16.48 -6.56 6.71
CA GLN A 97 15.30 -7.00 7.45
C GLN A 97 14.07 -6.25 6.93
N GLY A 98 12.97 -6.95 6.68
CA GLY A 98 11.74 -6.37 6.09
C GLY A 98 11.09 -7.29 5.04
N PRO A 99 10.21 -6.77 4.16
CA PRO A 99 9.84 -5.35 4.05
C PRO A 99 8.93 -4.90 5.19
N PHE A 100 9.15 -3.68 5.66
CA PHE A 100 8.21 -2.96 6.51
C PHE A 100 7.45 -2.00 5.61
N VAL A 101 6.13 -2.11 5.64
CA VAL A 101 5.24 -1.22 4.88
C VAL A 101 4.45 -0.40 5.87
N THR A 102 4.29 0.87 5.57
CA THR A 102 3.25 1.65 6.21
C THR A 102 1.91 1.17 5.70
N THR A 103 1.00 0.89 6.63
CA THR A 103 -0.37 0.49 6.32
C THR A 103 -1.31 1.42 7.05
N GLY A 104 -2.28 1.95 6.30
CA GLY A 104 -3.29 2.85 6.81
C GLY A 104 -4.32 3.13 5.72
N ALA A 105 -5.55 2.69 5.95
CA ALA A 105 -6.72 3.19 5.24
C ALA A 105 -7.62 3.83 6.30
N VAL A 106 -7.79 5.14 6.23
CA VAL A 106 -8.71 5.88 7.10
C VAL A 106 -9.93 6.23 6.27
N ASP A 107 -11.09 5.74 6.70
CA ASP A 107 -12.35 6.11 6.08
C ASP A 107 -12.62 7.60 6.36
N ALA A 108 -12.86 8.35 5.29
CA ALA A 108 -13.06 9.80 5.35
C ALA A 108 -14.09 10.22 4.31
N ALA A 109 -15.15 10.89 4.77
CA ALA A 109 -16.16 11.48 3.89
C ALA A 109 -15.65 12.73 3.13
N SER A 110 -14.50 13.29 3.53
CA SER A 110 -13.87 14.43 2.89
C SER A 110 -12.38 14.51 3.25
N VAL A 111 -11.57 14.95 2.29
CA VAL A 111 -10.12 15.13 2.42
C VAL A 111 -9.77 16.55 2.88
N ALA A 112 -10.75 17.45 2.95
CA ALA A 112 -10.54 18.88 3.23
C ALA A 112 -9.86 19.15 4.58
N ALA A 113 -10.10 18.27 5.57
CA ALA A 113 -9.51 18.40 6.90
C ALA A 113 -8.12 17.77 7.04
N ARG A 114 -7.64 17.01 6.04
CA ARG A 114 -6.36 16.28 6.05
C ARG A 114 -6.10 15.62 7.41
N SER A 115 -7.10 14.84 7.85
CA SER A 115 -7.13 14.19 9.16
C SER A 115 -6.02 13.15 9.30
N GLY A 116 -5.85 12.57 10.50
CA GLY A 116 -4.85 11.52 10.74
C GLY A 116 -5.04 10.31 9.80
N GLY A 117 -3.96 9.58 9.55
CA GLY A 117 -3.94 8.44 8.61
C GLY A 117 -2.98 8.60 7.44
N PHE A 118 -2.47 9.80 7.20
CA PHE A 118 -1.40 10.05 6.24
C PHE A 118 -0.04 9.78 6.87
N GLU A 119 0.83 9.11 6.13
CA GLU A 119 2.21 8.84 6.54
C GLU A 119 3.07 10.11 6.51
N PHE A 120 2.74 11.04 5.60
CA PHE A 120 3.44 12.30 5.45
C PHE A 120 2.71 13.41 6.17
N THR A 121 3.45 14.08 7.06
CA THR A 121 3.05 15.36 7.64
C THR A 121 4.11 16.39 7.30
N ASN A 122 3.71 17.65 7.29
CA ASN A 122 4.53 18.76 6.83
C ASN A 122 4.41 19.93 7.81
N ASP A 123 5.50 20.67 8.02
CA ASP A 123 5.45 21.89 8.83
C ASP A 123 4.52 22.92 8.19
N ILE A 124 3.93 23.79 9.01
CA ILE A 124 3.07 24.87 8.52
C ILE A 124 3.82 25.69 7.46
N GLY A 125 3.19 25.86 6.30
CA GLY A 125 3.73 26.67 5.20
C GLY A 125 4.71 25.95 4.26
N SER A 126 5.10 24.72 4.56
CA SER A 126 5.87 23.90 3.60
C SER A 126 5.03 23.54 2.38
N ARG A 127 5.69 23.33 1.23
CA ARG A 127 5.04 23.09 -0.08
C ARG A 127 5.78 22.00 -0.84
N VAL A 128 5.09 21.37 -1.79
CA VAL A 128 5.74 20.50 -2.78
C VAL A 128 6.68 21.36 -3.62
N VAL A 129 7.94 20.95 -3.73
CA VAL A 129 8.95 21.58 -4.57
C VAL A 129 9.23 20.64 -5.73
N GLU A 130 8.84 21.03 -6.94
CA GLU A 130 9.19 20.31 -8.16
C GLU A 130 10.68 20.52 -8.47
N ARG A 131 11.40 19.44 -8.79
CA ARG A 131 12.80 19.48 -9.23
C ARG A 131 12.89 18.73 -10.54
N SER A 132 13.36 19.39 -11.59
CA SER A 132 13.61 18.83 -12.91
C SER A 132 15.03 18.31 -13.10
#